data_AF-A0A558BVK3-F1
#
_entry.id   AF-A0A558BVK3-F1
#
_cell.length_a   1.000
_cell.length_b   1.000
_cell.length_c   1.000
_cell.angle_alpha   90.00
_cell.angle_beta   90.00
_cell.angle_gamma   90.00
#
_symmetry.space_group_name_H-M   'P 1'
#
loop_
_entity.id
_entity.type
_entity.pdbx_description
1 polymer ?
#
loop_
_entity_poly.entity_id
_entity_poly.type
_entity_poly.pdbx_seq_one_letter_code
_entity_poly.pdbx_strand_id
1 'polypeptide(L)'
;MTRYLSEAQLTARLNLGKAVGQFLSRQDLTDYAVIKWLTIYKGGEEKEYSLYYNEVIDEGPENFLDLVELTPVDPDDYPVIEEFNSVEEVLVFAARKYGTSLHKYVTDSMVNDEYADYLRGIGIIGK
;
A
#
# COMPACT_ATOMS: atom_id res chain seq x y z
N MET A 1 -19.66 -6.44 3.11
CA MET A 1 -18.47 -7.03 3.76
C MET A 1 -17.57 -5.89 4.19
N THR A 2 -17.00 -5.95 5.39
CA THR A 2 -16.06 -4.92 5.86
C THR A 2 -14.74 -5.09 5.11
N ARG A 3 -14.41 -4.10 4.30
CA ARG A 3 -13.18 -4.04 3.50
C ARG A 3 -11.92 -3.99 4.38
N TYR A 4 -12.00 -3.22 5.45
CA TYR A 4 -10.89 -3.00 6.37
C TYR A 4 -10.73 -4.16 7.35
N LEU A 5 -9.49 -4.56 7.55
CA LEU A 5 -9.12 -5.59 8.51
C LEU A 5 -9.13 -4.99 9.92
N SER A 6 -9.78 -5.67 10.86
CA SER A 6 -9.50 -5.45 12.28
C SER A 6 -8.05 -5.85 12.60
N GLU A 7 -7.50 -5.32 13.69
CA GLU A 7 -6.15 -5.68 14.14
C GLU A 7 -5.97 -7.20 14.31
N ALA A 8 -6.97 -7.89 14.86
CA ALA A 8 -6.93 -9.35 14.98
C ALA A 8 -6.88 -10.05 13.62
N GLN A 9 -7.64 -9.58 12.62
CA GLN A 9 -7.63 -10.14 11.27
C GLN A 9 -6.32 -9.83 10.53
N LEU A 10 -5.80 -8.62 10.69
CA LEU A 10 -4.52 -8.16 10.17
C LEU A 10 -3.38 -9.06 10.67
N THR A 11 -3.27 -9.21 11.98
CA THR A 11 -2.26 -10.07 12.63
C THR A 11 -2.43 -11.54 12.25
N ALA A 12 -3.67 -12.05 12.20
CA ALA A 12 -3.90 -13.44 11.78
C ALA A 12 -3.49 -13.69 10.32
N ARG A 13 -3.78 -12.75 9.39
CA ARG A 13 -3.38 -12.87 7.99
C ARG A 13 -1.86 -12.88 7.84
N LEU A 14 -1.18 -11.92 8.47
CA LEU A 14 0.27 -11.84 8.40
C LEU A 14 0.93 -13.11 8.95
N ASN A 15 0.47 -13.62 10.09
CA ASN A 15 0.95 -14.87 10.65
C ASN A 15 0.78 -16.07 9.70
N LEU A 16 -0.27 -16.07 8.87
CA LEU A 16 -0.56 -17.08 7.85
C LEU A 16 0.22 -16.90 6.54
N GLY A 17 1.15 -15.94 6.46
CA GLY A 17 1.89 -15.66 5.22
C GLY A 17 1.10 -14.86 4.20
N LYS A 18 -0.04 -14.27 4.57
CA LYS A 18 -0.90 -13.51 3.66
C LYS A 18 -0.61 -12.03 3.80
N ALA A 19 -0.21 -11.41 2.69
CA ALA A 19 0.08 -10.00 2.62
C ALA A 19 -1.14 -9.12 2.91
N VAL A 20 -0.85 -7.92 3.36
CA VAL A 20 -1.80 -6.85 3.65
C VAL A 20 -1.22 -5.54 3.15
N GLY A 21 -2.07 -4.63 2.72
CA GLY A 21 -1.64 -3.35 2.18
C GLY A 21 -2.47 -2.19 2.71
N GLN A 22 -1.99 -0.99 2.46
CA GLN A 22 -2.73 0.24 2.74
C GLN A 22 -2.37 1.30 1.69
N PHE A 23 -3.39 1.83 1.03
CA PHE A 23 -3.24 3.01 0.21
C PHE A 23 -2.92 4.22 1.09
N LEU A 24 -1.92 5.03 0.71
CA LEU A 24 -1.49 6.19 1.49
C LEU A 24 -2.04 7.48 0.88
N SER A 25 -1.69 7.75 -0.37
CA SER A 25 -2.05 9.01 -1.02
C SER A 25 -1.82 8.97 -2.52
N ARG A 26 -2.49 9.90 -3.21
CA ARG A 26 -2.15 10.36 -4.56
C ARG A 26 -1.80 11.84 -4.50
N GLN A 27 -0.72 12.23 -5.18
CA GLN A 27 -0.30 13.61 -5.34
C GLN A 27 -0.33 13.97 -6.83
N ASP A 28 -1.26 14.83 -7.22
CA ASP A 28 -1.33 15.33 -8.59
C ASP A 28 -0.26 16.43 -8.80
N LEU A 29 0.55 16.26 -9.83
CA LEU A 29 1.53 17.22 -10.34
C LEU A 29 1.09 17.72 -11.72
N THR A 30 1.85 18.64 -12.32
CA THR A 30 1.42 19.31 -13.57
C THR A 30 1.12 18.34 -14.71
N ASP A 31 1.94 17.29 -14.86
CA ASP A 31 1.90 16.39 -16.01
C ASP A 31 1.64 14.92 -15.64
N TYR A 32 1.65 14.58 -14.35
CA TYR A 32 1.49 13.21 -13.84
C TYR A 32 0.99 13.21 -12.40
N ALA A 33 0.62 12.04 -11.88
CA ALA A 33 0.36 11.87 -10.46
C ALA A 33 1.31 10.85 -9.84
N VAL A 34 1.67 11.08 -8.58
CA VAL A 34 2.44 10.12 -7.77
C VAL A 34 1.50 9.38 -6.84
N ILE A 35 1.53 8.06 -6.89
CA ILE A 35 0.70 7.18 -6.07
C ILE A 35 1.59 6.43 -5.08
N LYS A 36 1.19 6.45 -3.81
CA LYS A 36 1.95 5.87 -2.71
C LYS A 36 1.10 4.85 -1.96
N TRP A 37 1.63 3.66 -1.76
CA TRP A 37 1.04 2.64 -0.90
C TRP A 37 2.13 1.82 -0.21
N LEU A 38 1.74 1.04 0.78
CA LEU A 38 2.63 0.04 1.37
C LEU A 38 2.02 -1.34 1.39
N THR A 39 2.90 -2.33 1.46
CA THR A 39 2.54 -3.74 1.61
C THR A 39 3.40 -4.37 2.70
N ILE A 40 2.78 -5.17 3.56
CA ILE A 40 3.48 -5.95 4.59
C ILE A 40 3.35 -7.42 4.24
N TYR A 41 4.49 -8.12 4.21
CA TYR A 41 4.58 -9.56 4.03
C TYR A 41 5.14 -10.20 5.30
N LYS A 42 4.84 -11.49 5.46
CA LYS A 42 5.61 -12.37 6.34
C LYS A 42 6.66 -13.07 5.49
N GLY A 43 7.90 -12.94 5.90
CA GLY A 43 9.10 -13.33 5.17
C GLY A 43 10.01 -12.12 4.95
N GLY A 44 11.28 -12.30 5.26
CA GLY A 44 12.38 -11.36 5.05
C GLY A 44 13.69 -12.17 4.96
N GLU A 45 14.77 -11.52 4.56
CA GLU A 45 16.11 -12.13 4.53
C GLU A 45 16.66 -12.35 5.95
N GLU A 46 16.39 -11.42 6.88
CA GLU A 46 16.90 -11.43 8.25
C GLU A 46 15.82 -11.56 9.32
N LYS A 47 14.59 -11.07 9.07
CA LYS A 47 13.51 -11.06 10.06
C LYS A 47 12.18 -11.61 9.52
N GLU A 48 11.21 -11.77 10.42
CA GLU A 48 9.95 -12.47 10.12
C GLU A 48 8.98 -11.68 9.24
N TYR A 49 9.04 -10.35 9.25
CA TYR A 49 8.12 -9.49 8.49
C TYR A 49 8.89 -8.46 7.69
N SER A 50 8.40 -8.15 6.49
CA SER A 50 8.96 -7.13 5.62
C SER A 50 7.88 -6.11 5.23
N LEU A 51 8.26 -4.84 5.21
CA LEU A 51 7.47 -3.72 4.74
C LEU A 51 8.06 -3.24 3.42
N TYR A 52 7.21 -3.10 2.41
CA TYR A 52 7.54 -2.53 1.11
C TYR A 52 6.78 -1.22 0.97
N TYR A 53 7.51 -0.11 0.79
CA TYR A 53 6.93 1.17 0.40
C TYR A 53 7.03 1.31 -1.12
N ASN A 54 5.90 1.55 -1.77
CA ASN A 54 5.80 1.64 -3.23
C ASN A 54 5.39 3.05 -3.63
N GLU A 55 6.08 3.56 -4.65
CA GLU A 55 5.84 4.89 -5.20
C GLU A 55 5.93 4.82 -6.73
N VAL A 56 4.81 5.11 -7.40
CA VAL A 56 4.69 5.00 -8.86
C VAL A 56 4.11 6.27 -9.47
N ILE A 57 4.43 6.47 -10.74
CA ILE A 57 3.95 7.55 -11.59
C ILE A 57 2.77 7.04 -12.42
N ASP A 58 1.70 7.81 -12.40
CA ASP A 58 0.57 7.71 -13.32
C ASP A 58 0.67 8.88 -14.32
N GLU A 59 1.27 8.61 -15.48
CA GLU A 59 1.50 9.58 -16.57
C GLU A 59 0.27 9.77 -17.48
N GLY A 60 -0.82 9.01 -17.27
CA GLY A 60 -1.83 8.78 -18.29
C GLY A 60 -3.26 9.16 -17.89
N PRO A 61 -4.09 9.60 -18.85
CA PRO A 61 -5.53 9.80 -18.64
C PRO A 61 -6.34 8.48 -18.54
N GLU A 62 -5.66 7.33 -18.56
CA GLU A 62 -6.29 6.01 -18.76
C GLU A 62 -6.92 5.41 -17.50
N ASN A 63 -6.90 6.13 -16.37
CA ASN A 63 -7.52 5.64 -15.13
C ASN A 63 -7.01 4.24 -14.75
N PHE A 64 -5.71 4.00 -14.96
CA PHE A 64 -5.10 2.70 -14.71
C PHE A 64 -5.25 2.36 -13.23
N LEU A 65 -5.97 1.27 -12.93
CA LEU A 65 -6.24 0.85 -11.56
C LEU A 65 -5.23 -0.17 -11.04
N ASP A 66 -4.45 -0.78 -11.94
CA ASP A 66 -3.41 -1.73 -11.54
C ASP A 66 -2.11 -1.00 -11.19
N LEU A 67 -1.90 -0.81 -9.89
CA LEU A 67 -0.74 -0.08 -9.37
C LEU A 67 0.59 -0.81 -9.64
N VAL A 68 0.57 -2.12 -9.84
CA VAL A 68 1.79 -2.92 -10.08
C VAL A 68 2.28 -2.76 -11.52
N GLU A 69 1.39 -2.38 -12.44
CA GLU A 69 1.74 -2.14 -13.85
C GLU A 69 2.22 -0.70 -14.11
N LEU A 70 2.12 0.18 -13.11
CA LEU A 70 2.55 1.57 -13.22
C LEU A 70 4.07 1.73 -13.09
N THR A 71 4.61 2.75 -13.75
CA THR A 71 6.04 3.06 -13.76
C THR A 71 6.49 3.50 -12.37
N PRO A 72 7.52 2.90 -11.76
CA PRO A 72 8.11 3.40 -10.51
C PRO A 72 8.56 4.86 -10.64
N VAL A 73 8.44 5.65 -9.57
CA VAL A 73 8.92 7.06 -9.57
C VAL A 73 10.42 7.15 -9.84
N ASP A 74 11.19 6.18 -9.35
CA ASP A 74 12.58 6.03 -9.67
C ASP A 74 12.82 4.55 -10.03
N PRO A 75 13.18 4.23 -11.28
CA PRO A 75 13.40 2.85 -11.72
C PRO A 75 14.64 2.21 -11.06
N ASP A 76 15.54 3.01 -10.48
CA ASP A 76 16.69 2.56 -9.71
C ASP A 76 16.41 2.50 -8.19
N ASP A 77 15.30 3.09 -7.72
CA ASP A 77 14.85 3.02 -6.33
C ASP A 77 13.91 1.82 -6.14
N TYR A 78 14.47 0.72 -5.63
CA TYR A 78 13.68 -0.43 -5.25
C TYR A 78 12.69 -0.05 -4.14
N PRO A 79 11.49 -0.66 -4.09
CA PRO A 79 10.55 -0.42 -3.00
C PRO A 79 11.26 -0.63 -1.68
N VAL A 80 11.31 0.40 -0.83
CA VAL A 80 12.12 0.38 0.40
C VAL A 80 11.66 -0.81 1.25
N ILE A 81 12.56 -1.78 1.42
CA ILE A 81 12.34 -2.98 2.22
C ILE A 81 12.85 -2.72 3.62
N GLU A 82 11.96 -2.75 4.61
CA GLU A 82 12.34 -2.75 6.01
C GLU A 82 11.81 -4.00 6.70
N GLU A 83 12.67 -4.66 7.48
CA GLU A 83 12.32 -5.92 8.13
C GLU A 83 12.13 -5.77 9.63
N PHE A 84 11.24 -6.58 10.21
CA PHE A 84 10.81 -6.53 11.61
C PHE A 84 10.58 -7.93 12.20
N ASN A 85 10.68 -8.04 13.53
CA ASN A 85 10.49 -9.33 14.22
C ASN A 85 9.04 -9.58 14.63
N SER A 86 8.18 -8.56 14.60
CA SER A 86 6.78 -8.69 14.98
C SER A 86 5.87 -7.81 14.15
N VAL A 87 4.60 -8.23 14.04
CA VAL A 87 3.55 -7.43 13.39
C VAL A 87 3.41 -6.06 14.07
N GLU A 88 3.46 -6.01 15.39
CA GLU A 88 3.34 -4.75 16.15
C GLU A 88 4.45 -3.75 15.77
N GLU A 89 5.71 -4.21 15.69
CA GLU A 89 6.84 -3.38 15.28
C GLU A 89 6.61 -2.77 13.89
N VAL A 90 6.19 -3.58 12.91
CA VAL A 90 5.91 -3.11 11.55
C VAL A 90 4.82 -2.04 11.57
N LEU A 91 3.73 -2.27 12.30
CA LEU A 91 2.57 -1.36 12.30
C LEU A 91 2.89 -0.03 12.98
N VAL A 92 3.62 -0.08 14.11
CA VAL A 92 4.08 1.14 14.80
C VAL A 92 5.03 1.93 13.91
N PHE A 93 5.95 1.24 13.23
CA PHE A 93 6.88 1.86 12.32
C PHE A 93 6.17 2.50 11.12
N ALA A 94 5.29 1.75 10.46
CA ALA A 94 4.51 2.20 9.32
C ALA A 94 3.66 3.44 9.65
N ALA A 95 3.01 3.45 10.82
CA ALA A 95 2.22 4.58 11.28
C ALA A 95 3.08 5.83 11.52
N ARG A 96 4.26 5.66 12.12
CA ARG A 96 5.18 6.77 12.44
C ARG A 96 5.88 7.35 11.22
N LYS A 97 6.36 6.50 10.31
CA LYS A 97 7.15 6.92 9.15
C LYS A 97 6.28 7.35 7.98
N TYR A 98 5.20 6.62 7.71
CA TYR A 98 4.37 6.79 6.51
C TYR A 98 2.95 7.28 6.80
N GLY A 99 2.59 7.47 8.07
CA GLY A 99 1.27 8.00 8.45
C GLY A 99 0.13 6.99 8.29
N THR A 100 0.41 5.69 8.31
CA THR A 100 -0.65 4.68 8.18
C THR A 100 -1.60 4.67 9.36
N SER A 101 -2.83 4.22 9.08
CA SER A 101 -3.85 3.99 10.09
C SER A 101 -4.05 2.51 10.32
N LEU A 102 -4.04 2.07 11.58
CA LEU A 102 -4.29 0.68 11.97
C LEU A 102 -5.63 0.13 11.44
N HIS A 103 -6.60 1.01 11.21
CA HIS A 103 -7.96 0.65 10.78
C HIS A 103 -8.19 0.76 9.28
N LYS A 104 -7.14 1.05 8.49
CA LYS A 104 -7.23 1.18 7.04
C LYS A 104 -6.47 0.10 6.27
N TYR A 105 -5.93 -0.91 6.96
CA TYR A 105 -5.33 -2.04 6.27
C TYR A 105 -6.37 -2.88 5.56
N VAL A 106 -6.04 -3.29 4.34
CA VAL A 106 -6.83 -4.17 3.48
C VAL A 106 -6.00 -5.37 3.08
N THR A 107 -6.59 -6.33 2.37
CA THR A 107 -5.79 -7.36 1.69
C THR A 107 -4.96 -6.70 0.58
N ASP A 108 -3.79 -7.24 0.27
CA ASP A 108 -2.92 -6.78 -0.82
C ASP A 108 -3.68 -6.58 -2.14
N SER A 109 -4.53 -7.54 -2.52
CA SER A 109 -5.37 -7.46 -3.72
C SER A 109 -6.38 -6.30 -3.72
N MET A 110 -6.70 -5.73 -2.55
CA MET A 110 -7.69 -4.67 -2.39
C MET A 110 -7.05 -3.28 -2.33
N VAL A 111 -5.73 -3.13 -2.50
CA VAL A 111 -5.12 -1.79 -2.56
C VAL A 111 -5.56 -1.05 -3.83
N ASN A 112 -5.62 -1.76 -4.97
CA ASN A 112 -6.12 -1.21 -6.24
C ASN A 112 -7.57 -0.71 -6.13
N ASP A 113 -8.41 -1.45 -5.41
CA ASP A 113 -9.78 -1.03 -5.13
C ASP A 113 -9.83 0.27 -4.28
N GLU A 114 -8.83 0.54 -3.42
CA GLU A 114 -8.82 1.72 -2.51
C GLU A 114 -8.46 2.93 -3.32
N TYR A 115 -7.49 2.74 -4.21
CA TYR A 115 -7.12 3.71 -5.19
C TYR A 115 -8.29 4.04 -6.13
N ALA A 116 -9.02 3.05 -6.64
CA ALA A 116 -10.21 3.27 -7.45
C ALA A 116 -11.29 4.08 -6.71
N ASP A 117 -11.53 3.76 -5.43
CA ASP A 117 -12.46 4.51 -4.58
C ASP A 117 -11.99 5.96 -4.37
N TYR A 118 -10.68 6.16 -4.17
CA TYR A 118 -10.08 7.50 -4.06
C TYR A 118 -10.34 8.31 -5.33
N LEU A 119 -10.05 7.76 -6.51
CA LEU A 119 -10.28 8.41 -7.79
C LEU A 119 -11.76 8.75 -8.01
N ARG A 120 -12.69 7.87 -7.62
CA ARG A 120 -14.14 8.16 -7.64
C ARG A 120 -14.50 9.31 -6.69
N GLY A 121 -13.88 9.35 -5.52
CA GLY A 121 -14.09 10.38 -4.51
C GLY A 121 -13.67 11.78 -4.97
N ILE A 122 -12.61 11.87 -5.79
CA ILE A 122 -12.10 13.13 -6.34
C ILE A 122 -12.59 13.42 -7.78
N GLY A 123 -13.45 12.56 -8.34
CA GLY A 123 -14.11 12.78 -9.63
C GLY A 123 -13.23 12.51 -10.86
N ILE A 124 -12.11 11.79 -10.70
CA ILE A 124 -11.24 11.39 -11.84
C ILE A 124 -11.88 10.25 -12.64
N ILE A 125 -12.57 9.31 -11.96
CA ILE A 125 -13.28 8.21 -12.62
C ILE A 125 -14.79 8.26 -12.34
N GLY A 126 -15.58 7.82 -13.32
CA GLY A 126 -17.04 7.76 -13.22
C GLY A 126 -17.54 6.89 -12.07
N LYS A 127 -18.74 7.20 -11.57
CA LYS A 127 -19.44 6.39 -10.56
C LYS A 127 -19.90 5.05 -11.09
#